data_AF-X1MZG5-F1
#
_entry.id   AF-X1MZG5-F1
#
_cell.length_a   1.000
_cell.length_b   1.000
_cell.length_c   1.000
_cell.angle_alpha   90.00
_cell.angle_beta   90.00
_cell.angle_gamma   90.00
#
_symmetry.space_group_name_H-M   'P 1'
#
loop_
_entity.id
_entity.type
_entity.pdbx_description
1 polymer ?
#
loop_
_entity_poly.entity_id
_entity_poly.type
_entity_poly.pdbx_seq_one_letter_code
_entity_poly.pdbx_strand_id
1 'polypeptide(L)'
;ITDSMAGYFISRGEVDCVIVGADRIAANGDTANKIGTYTLAVLAKENGIPFYVAAPTTTIDLTLASGAQIPIEQRSPEEVTHIQGVAIAPEGIDVANPAFDITPPQIYHRYHHREWYNKKTL
;
A
#
# COMPACT_ATOMS: atom_id res chain seq x y z
N ILE A 1 -13.35 8.45 -0.76
CA ILE A 1 -14.15 7.22 -0.99
C ILE A 1 -13.83 6.25 0.14
N THR A 2 -14.68 5.27 0.45
CA THR A 2 -14.27 4.18 1.36
C THR A 2 -13.33 3.23 0.62
N ASP A 3 -12.52 2.46 1.34
CA ASP A 3 -11.51 1.57 0.72
C ASP A 3 -12.16 0.53 -0.20
N SER A 4 -13.34 0.03 0.17
CA SER A 4 -14.15 -0.91 -0.63
C SER A 4 -14.65 -0.33 -1.97
N MET A 5 -14.62 0.99 -2.15
CA MET A 5 -15.03 1.63 -3.40
C MET A 5 -13.88 1.77 -4.40
N ALA A 6 -12.62 1.57 -4.00
CA ALA A 6 -11.48 1.79 -4.89
C ALA A 6 -11.59 0.98 -6.20
N GLY A 7 -11.93 -0.31 -6.09
CA GLY A 7 -12.13 -1.18 -7.25
C GLY A 7 -13.25 -0.73 -8.19
N TYR A 8 -14.32 -0.11 -7.66
CA TYR A 8 -15.41 0.43 -8.47
C TYR A 8 -14.95 1.56 -9.40
N PHE A 9 -14.18 2.51 -8.89
CA PHE A 9 -13.68 3.63 -9.69
C PHE A 9 -12.57 3.20 -10.65
N ILE A 10 -11.65 2.33 -10.20
CA ILE A 10 -10.57 1.80 -11.04
C ILE A 10 -11.14 1.02 -12.24
N SER A 11 -12.08 0.09 -12.01
CA SER A 11 -12.67 -0.72 -13.09
C SER A 11 -13.49 0.07 -14.11
N ARG A 12 -13.93 1.28 -13.76
CA ARG A 12 -14.66 2.18 -14.66
C ARG A 12 -13.73 3.10 -15.46
N GLY A 13 -12.41 2.98 -15.29
CA GLY A 13 -11.44 3.86 -15.93
C GLY A 13 -11.51 5.30 -15.40
N GLU A 14 -12.05 5.50 -14.20
CA GLU A 14 -12.14 6.82 -13.54
C GLU A 14 -10.86 7.13 -12.74
N VAL A 15 -9.88 6.24 -12.78
CA VAL A 15 -8.56 6.37 -12.12
C VAL A 15 -7.46 6.08 -13.12
N ASP A 16 -6.57 7.04 -13.35
CA ASP A 16 -5.47 6.89 -14.31
C ASP A 16 -4.24 6.16 -13.74
N CYS A 17 -4.00 6.28 -12.42
CA CYS A 17 -2.90 5.61 -11.72
C CYS A 17 -3.13 5.55 -10.21
N VAL A 18 -2.37 4.69 -9.53
CA VAL A 18 -2.32 4.61 -8.07
C VAL A 18 -0.92 5.01 -7.60
N ILE A 19 -0.84 5.92 -6.63
CA ILE A 19 0.41 6.35 -5.99
C ILE A 19 0.26 6.20 -4.48
N VAL A 20 1.18 5.49 -3.85
CA VAL A 20 1.21 5.28 -2.40
C VAL A 20 2.57 5.65 -1.81
N GLY A 21 2.62 5.82 -0.49
CA GLY A 21 3.87 5.90 0.26
C GLY A 21 4.50 4.53 0.53
N ALA A 22 5.50 4.52 1.42
CA ALA A 22 6.02 3.31 2.03
C ALA A 22 6.51 3.60 3.45
N ASP A 23 6.34 2.62 4.33
CA ASP A 23 6.92 2.61 5.67
C ASP A 23 8.29 1.94 5.68
N ARG A 24 8.46 0.88 4.87
CA ARG A 24 9.74 0.19 4.68
C ARG A 24 9.80 -0.53 3.35
N ILE A 25 10.95 -0.49 2.68
CA ILE A 25 11.19 -1.22 1.42
C ILE A 25 12.38 -2.16 1.63
N ALA A 26 12.20 -3.47 1.45
CA ALA A 26 13.29 -4.45 1.55
C ALA A 26 14.19 -4.41 0.30
N ALA A 27 15.37 -5.07 0.37
CA ALA A 27 16.36 -5.08 -0.69
C ALA A 27 15.83 -5.63 -2.04
N ASN A 28 14.87 -6.56 -2.01
CA ASN A 28 14.24 -7.10 -3.22
C ASN A 28 13.15 -6.17 -3.82
N GLY A 29 12.78 -5.09 -3.13
CA GLY A 29 11.72 -4.16 -3.54
C GLY A 29 10.34 -4.45 -2.96
N ASP A 30 10.18 -5.48 -2.12
CA ASP A 30 8.95 -5.67 -1.36
C ASP A 30 8.72 -4.46 -0.47
N THR A 31 7.53 -3.88 -0.57
CA THR A 31 7.17 -2.64 0.13
C THR A 31 6.16 -2.95 1.22
N ALA A 32 6.51 -2.64 2.46
CA ALA A 32 5.54 -2.52 3.54
C ALA A 32 4.95 -1.11 3.55
N ASN A 33 3.63 -1.03 3.54
CA ASN A 33 2.88 0.22 3.66
C ASN A 33 1.54 -0.05 4.36
N LYS A 34 0.80 1.01 4.69
CA LYS A 34 -0.52 0.93 5.36
C LYS A 34 -1.41 -0.16 4.75
N ILE A 35 -2.06 -0.95 5.61
CA ILE A 35 -2.98 -2.04 5.23
C ILE A 35 -3.99 -1.57 4.17
N GLY A 36 -4.17 -2.39 3.13
CA GLY A 36 -4.95 -2.07 1.93
C GLY A 36 -4.08 -1.70 0.70
N THR A 37 -2.79 -1.43 0.89
CA THR A 37 -1.87 -1.10 -0.21
C THR A 37 -1.72 -2.26 -1.19
N TYR A 38 -1.55 -3.48 -0.68
CA TYR A 38 -1.48 -4.67 -1.52
C TYR A 38 -2.77 -4.86 -2.34
N THR A 39 -3.94 -4.62 -1.73
CA THR A 39 -5.23 -4.69 -2.43
C THR A 39 -5.31 -3.68 -3.57
N LEU A 40 -4.89 -2.43 -3.35
CA LEU A 40 -4.82 -1.42 -4.41
C LEU A 40 -3.85 -1.81 -5.52
N ALA A 41 -2.70 -2.41 -5.18
CA ALA A 41 -1.73 -2.88 -6.16
C ALA A 41 -2.31 -3.99 -7.05
N VAL A 42 -3.02 -4.95 -6.45
CA VAL A 42 -3.72 -6.01 -7.20
C VAL A 42 -4.79 -5.42 -8.12
N LEU A 43 -5.62 -4.50 -7.62
CA LEU A 43 -6.66 -3.84 -8.42
C LEU A 43 -6.06 -3.03 -9.58
N ALA A 44 -4.97 -2.30 -9.35
CA ALA A 44 -4.29 -1.53 -10.38
C ALA A 44 -3.75 -2.45 -11.49
N LYS A 45 -3.08 -3.54 -11.11
CA LYS A 45 -2.56 -4.54 -12.05
C LYS A 45 -3.67 -5.19 -12.87
N GLU A 46 -4.77 -5.59 -12.22
CA GLU A 46 -5.90 -6.24 -12.89
C GLU A 46 -6.56 -5.34 -13.93
N ASN A 47 -6.60 -4.03 -13.66
CA ASN A 47 -7.21 -3.05 -14.56
C ASN A 47 -6.19 -2.34 -15.47
N GLY A 48 -4.94 -2.79 -15.47
CA GLY A 48 -3.89 -2.29 -16.37
C GLY A 48 -3.49 -0.83 -16.14
N ILE A 49 -3.70 -0.29 -14.94
CA ILE A 49 -3.28 1.08 -14.60
C ILE A 49 -1.95 1.09 -13.82
N PRO A 50 -1.09 2.10 -13.99
CA PRO A 50 0.17 2.19 -13.28
C PRO A 50 0.00 2.25 -11.75
N PHE A 51 0.85 1.52 -11.04
CA PHE A 51 0.99 1.58 -9.58
C PHE A 51 2.40 2.03 -9.20
N TYR A 52 2.49 3.07 -8.37
CA TYR A 52 3.75 3.68 -7.95
C TYR A 52 3.89 3.71 -6.43
N VAL A 53 5.10 3.41 -5.97
CA VAL A 53 5.55 3.63 -4.59
C VAL A 53 6.47 4.86 -4.58
N ALA A 54 6.10 5.89 -3.84
CA ALA A 54 6.88 7.11 -3.66
C ALA A 54 7.43 7.16 -2.22
N ALA A 55 8.73 6.98 -2.07
CA ALA A 55 9.38 6.97 -0.76
C ALA A 55 10.80 7.56 -0.83
N PRO A 56 11.30 8.19 0.26
CA PRO A 56 12.70 8.62 0.33
C PRO A 56 13.63 7.40 0.40
N THR A 57 14.88 7.55 -0.02
CA THR A 57 15.88 6.48 0.03
C THR A 57 16.14 5.95 1.44
N THR A 58 15.88 6.78 2.47
CA THR A 58 15.96 6.40 3.88
C THR A 58 14.92 5.36 4.31
N THR A 59 13.85 5.18 3.53
CA THR A 59 12.83 4.14 3.76
C THR A 59 13.30 2.75 3.27
N ILE A 60 14.38 2.70 2.48
CA ILE A 60 14.93 1.44 1.96
C ILE A 60 15.81 0.80 3.03
N ASP A 61 15.44 -0.39 3.46
CA ASP A 61 16.17 -1.22 4.42
C ASP A 61 16.88 -2.36 3.67
N LEU A 62 18.13 -2.10 3.29
CA LEU A 62 18.96 -3.07 2.57
C LEU A 62 19.44 -4.24 3.46
N THR A 63 19.17 -4.21 4.76
CA THR A 63 19.51 -5.31 5.67
C THR A 63 18.50 -6.46 5.59
N LEU A 64 17.30 -6.18 5.07
CA LEU A 64 16.24 -7.16 4.85
C LEU A 64 16.28 -7.65 3.41
N ALA A 65 16.45 -8.95 3.21
CA ALA A 65 16.47 -9.57 1.89
C ALA A 65 15.08 -9.57 1.23
N SER A 66 14.00 -9.63 2.02
CA SER A 66 12.62 -9.62 1.50
C SER A 66 11.61 -9.06 2.49
N GLY A 67 10.40 -8.76 2.00
CA GLY A 67 9.28 -8.28 2.80
C GLY A 67 8.81 -9.28 3.85
N ALA A 68 9.11 -10.58 3.69
CA ALA A 68 8.82 -11.61 4.69
C ALA A 68 9.55 -11.39 6.03
N GLN A 69 10.62 -10.59 6.03
CA GLN A 69 11.37 -10.23 7.24
C GLN A 69 10.90 -8.93 7.88
N ILE A 70 9.96 -8.21 7.25
CA ILE A 70 9.39 -6.97 7.81
C ILE A 70 8.32 -7.38 8.83
N PRO A 71 8.48 -7.05 10.13
CA PRO A 71 7.47 -7.35 11.13
C PRO A 71 6.23 -6.48 10.89
N ILE A 72 5.05 -7.12 10.86
CA ILE A 72 3.78 -6.42 10.72
C ILE A 72 3.23 -6.09 12.12
N GLU A 73 3.15 -4.80 12.43
CA GLU A 73 2.52 -4.30 13.66
C GLU A 73 1.06 -4.79 13.74
N GLN A 74 0.74 -5.47 14.84
CA GLN A 74 -0.64 -5.78 15.22
C GLN A 74 -1.09 -4.72 16.21
N ARG A 75 -2.16 -4.00 15.87
CA ARG A 75 -2.69 -2.91 16.69
C ARG A 75 -3.87 -3.38 17.53
N SER A 76 -4.28 -2.51 18.46
CA SER A 76 -5.36 -2.80 19.38
C SER A 76 -6.67 -3.08 18.62
N PRO A 77 -7.44 -4.13 18.99
CA PRO A 77 -8.75 -4.43 18.39
C PRO A 77 -9.76 -3.28 18.49
N GLU A 78 -9.60 -2.41 19.49
CA GLU A 78 -10.45 -1.25 19.72
C GLU A 78 -10.45 -0.27 18.54
N GLU A 79 -9.37 -0.18 17.76
CA GLU A 79 -9.32 0.71 16.58
C GLU A 79 -10.23 0.26 15.44
N VAL A 80 -10.66 -1.01 15.43
CA VAL A 80 -11.61 -1.56 14.46
C VAL A 80 -13.02 -1.59 15.04
N THR A 81 -13.14 -1.95 16.32
CA THR A 81 -14.45 -2.09 16.98
C THR A 81 -15.03 -0.76 17.44
N HIS A 82 -14.23 0.31 17.54
CA HIS A 82 -14.65 1.63 18.00
C HIS A 82 -14.19 2.75 17.08
N ILE A 83 -15.01 3.80 16.99
CA ILE A 83 -14.64 5.08 16.37
C ILE A 83 -14.87 6.17 17.40
N GLN A 84 -13.82 6.94 17.73
CA GLN A 84 -13.87 8.01 18.74
C GLN A 84 -14.46 7.55 20.09
N GLY A 85 -14.13 6.33 20.51
CA GLY A 85 -14.61 5.73 21.75
C GLY A 85 -16.04 5.18 21.70
N VAL A 86 -16.73 5.28 20.56
CA VAL A 86 -18.07 4.71 20.36
C VAL A 86 -17.96 3.36 19.68
N ALA A 87 -18.51 2.32 20.30
CA ALA A 87 -18.54 0.97 19.75
C ALA A 87 -19.40 0.90 18.47
N ILE A 88 -18.86 0.28 17.43
CA ILE A 88 -19.53 0.04 16.13
C ILE A 88 -19.63 -1.44 15.76
N ALA A 89 -18.96 -2.31 16.51
CA ALA A 89 -19.01 -3.77 16.35
C ALA A 89 -19.69 -4.43 17.56
N PRO A 90 -20.21 -5.67 17.44
CA PRO A 90 -20.75 -6.42 18.56
C PRO A 90 -19.74 -6.61 19.70
N GLU A 91 -20.21 -6.65 20.93
CA GLU A 91 -19.37 -6.89 22.11
C GLU A 91 -18.74 -8.29 22.08
N GLY A 92 -17.46 -8.38 22.44
CA GLY A 92 -16.73 -9.65 22.56
C GLY A 92 -16.32 -10.30 21.23
N ILE A 93 -16.44 -9.61 20.10
CA ILE A 93 -16.02 -10.14 18.79
C ILE A 93 -14.50 -10.17 18.65
N ASP A 94 -13.97 -11.25 18.08
CA ASP A 94 -12.57 -11.35 17.69
C ASP A 94 -12.27 -10.50 16.45
N VAL A 95 -11.10 -9.85 16.45
CA VAL A 95 -10.68 -8.94 15.37
C VAL A 95 -9.21 -9.14 15.02
N ALA A 96 -8.91 -9.06 13.73
CA ALA A 96 -7.56 -8.87 13.23
C ALA A 96 -7.32 -7.39 12.89
N ASN A 97 -6.23 -6.81 13.37
CA ASN A 97 -5.85 -5.42 13.08
C ASN A 97 -4.36 -5.28 12.69
N PRO A 98 -3.94 -5.87 11.56
CA PRO A 98 -2.62 -5.60 10.99
C PRO A 98 -2.55 -4.16 10.48
N ALA A 99 -1.55 -3.40 10.91
CA ALA A 99 -1.40 -2.00 10.53
C ALA A 99 -0.83 -1.80 9.10
N PHE A 100 -0.22 -2.85 8.55
CA PHE A 100 0.52 -2.82 7.28
C PHE A 100 0.31 -4.13 6.51
N ASP A 101 0.51 -4.07 5.19
CA ASP A 101 0.67 -5.25 4.34
C ASP A 101 1.96 -5.15 3.50
N ILE A 102 2.32 -6.26 2.84
CA ILE A 102 3.47 -6.34 1.96
C ILE A 102 2.99 -6.36 0.50
N THR A 103 3.46 -5.40 -0.29
CA THR A 103 3.28 -5.36 -1.74
C THR A 103 4.54 -5.85 -2.45
N PRO A 104 4.47 -6.94 -3.22
CA PRO A 104 5.62 -7.41 -3.99
C PRO A 104 5.93 -6.58 -5.24
N PRO A 105 7.20 -6.51 -5.69
CA PRO A 105 7.61 -5.64 -6.77
C PRO A 105 7.14 -6.06 -8.17
N GLN A 106 6.74 -7.32 -8.34
CA GLN A 106 6.15 -7.83 -9.58
C GLN A 106 4.75 -7.26 -9.88
N ILE A 107 4.20 -6.46 -8.97
CA ILE A 107 2.92 -5.77 -9.14
C ILE A 107 3.15 -4.31 -9.58
N TYR A 108 4.38 -3.80 -9.48
CA TYR A 108 4.72 -2.46 -9.96
C TYR A 108 4.84 -2.43 -11.48
N HIS A 109 4.36 -1.36 -12.11
CA HIS A 109 4.87 -0.97 -13.41
C HIS A 109 6.26 -0.35 -13.19
N ARG A 110 7.33 -1.08 -13.55
CA ARG A 110 8.71 -0.55 -13.46
C ARG A 110 8.86 0.66 -14.38
N TYR A 111 8.94 1.86 -13.81
CA TYR A 111 9.51 3.01 -14.49
C TYR A 111 11.04 2.97 -14.38
N HIS A 112 11.72 2.91 -15.52
CA HIS A 112 13.15 3.22 -15.59
C HIS A 112 13.33 4.71 -15.28
N HIS A 113 14.17 5.01 -14.28
CA HIS A 113 14.47 6.31 -13.66
C HIS A 113 14.93 7.45 -14.61
N ARG A 114 14.86 7.33 -15.95
CA ARG A 114 15.49 8.29 -16.87
C ARG A 114 14.63 9.45 -17.38
N GLU A 115 13.30 9.41 -17.30
CA GLU A 115 12.50 10.37 -18.08
C GLU A 115 11.86 11.53 -17.30
N TRP A 116 11.81 11.49 -15.97
CA TRP A 116 11.10 12.53 -15.20
C TRP A 116 11.91 13.82 -14.97
N TYR A 117 13.25 13.76 -14.95
CA TYR A 117 14.08 14.96 -14.74
C TYR A 117 14.20 15.86 -15.98
N ASN A 118 13.98 15.32 -17.19
CA ASN A 118 14.17 16.08 -18.44
C ASN A 118 12.98 16.94 -18.86
N LYS A 119 11.86 16.95 -18.11
CA LYS A 119 10.68 17.77 -18.43
C LYS A 119 10.59 19.10 -17.64
N LYS A 120 11.65 19.50 -16.93
CA LYS A 120 11.71 20.82 -16.24
C LYS A 120 12.82 21.76 -16.73
N THR A 121 13.35 21.52 -17.93
CA THR A 121 14.34 22.42 -18.57
C THR A 121 13.96 22.67 -20.03
N LEU A 122 12.81 23.29 -20.26
CA LEU A 122 12.49 24.08 -21.45
C LEU A 122 11.61 25.26 -21.04
#